data_AF-A0A6H2DP85-F1
#
_entry.id   AF-A0A6H2DP85-F1
#
_cell.length_a   1.000
_cell.length_b   1.000
_cell.length_c   1.000
_cell.angle_alpha   90.00
_cell.angle_beta   90.00
_cell.angle_gamma   90.00
#
_symmetry.space_group_name_H-M   'P 1'
#
loop_
_entity.id
_entity.type
_entity.pdbx_description
1 polymer ?
#
loop_
_entity_poly.entity_id
_entity_poly.type
_entity_poly.pdbx_seq_one_letter_code
_entity_poly.pdbx_strand_id
1 'polypeptide(L)' 'MAGKFDGKTIVVTGSGKEKGLGQGILQRFADEGANCVVSDLSIGAEEEGVAEELRERGVRVATIACDVSECETDSGLK' A
#
# COMPACT_ATOMS: atom_id res chain seq x y z
N MET A 1 -14.67 -15.53 6.78
CA MET A 1 -14.05 -16.16 5.59
C MET A 1 -12.69 -15.50 5.44
N ALA A 2 -11.59 -16.24 5.60
CA ALA A 2 -10.27 -15.69 5.27
C ALA A 2 -10.23 -15.44 3.75
N GLY A 3 -9.99 -14.19 3.34
CA GLY A 3 -9.88 -13.85 1.93
C GLY A 3 -8.67 -14.53 1.30
N LYS A 4 -8.62 -14.59 -0.03
CA LYS A 4 -7.60 -15.35 -0.77
C LYS A 4 -6.16 -14.87 -0.47
N PHE A 5 -6.02 -13.63 0.00
CA PHE A 5 -4.75 -12.99 0.30
C PHE A 5 -4.56 -12.68 1.78
N ASP A 6 -5.34 -13.32 2.66
CA ASP A 6 -5.21 -13.14 4.10
C ASP A 6 -3.77 -13.42 4.57
N GLY A 7 -3.20 -12.45 5.30
CA GLY A 7 -1.81 -12.50 5.78
C GLY A 7 -0.72 -12.33 4.71
N LYS A 8 -1.06 -12.17 3.42
CA LYS A 8 -0.09 -11.84 2.37
C LYS A 8 0.20 -10.33 2.39
N THR A 9 1.43 -9.96 2.04
CA THR A 9 1.82 -8.56 1.88
C THR A 9 1.84 -8.20 0.40
N ILE A 10 1.07 -7.19 0.04
CA ILE A 10 0.93 -6.67 -1.33
C ILE A 10 1.57 -5.29 -1.36
N VAL A 11 2.57 -5.13 -2.22
CA VAL A 11 3.27 -3.87 -2.45
C VAL A 11 2.82 -3.32 -3.79
N VAL A 12 2.35 -2.06 -3.80
CA VAL A 12 1.98 -1.36 -5.03
C VAL A 12 2.79 -0.07 -5.08
N THR A 13 3.54 0.10 -6.17
CA THR A 13 4.31 1.31 -6.47
C THR A 13 3.45 2.32 -7.21
N GLY A 14 3.64 3.62 -6.96
CA GLY A 14 2.81 4.69 -7.53
C GLY A 14 1.36 4.63 -7.04
N SER A 15 1.16 4.20 -5.78
CA SER A 15 -0.16 4.02 -5.18
C SER A 15 -0.58 5.15 -4.24
N GLY A 16 0.20 6.23 -4.17
CA GLY A 16 -0.03 7.35 -3.27
C GLY A 16 -1.18 8.27 -3.66
N LYS A 17 -1.54 8.27 -4.94
CA LYS A 17 -2.56 9.18 -5.49
C LYS A 17 -3.97 8.79 -5.06
N GLU A 18 -4.69 9.75 -4.47
CA GLU A 18 -6.12 9.63 -4.24
C GLU A 18 -6.88 9.43 -5.56
N LYS A 19 -7.87 8.53 -5.55
CA LYS A 19 -8.63 8.04 -6.72
C LYS A 19 -7.73 7.45 -7.82
N GLY A 20 -6.51 7.08 -7.48
CA GLY A 20 -5.57 6.41 -8.36
C GLY A 20 -5.89 4.92 -8.55
N LEU A 21 -5.34 4.33 -9.60
CA LEU A 21 -5.41 2.89 -9.83
C LEU A 21 -4.76 2.10 -8.68
N GLY A 22 -3.63 2.60 -8.15
CA GLY A 22 -2.92 1.93 -7.06
C GLY A 22 -3.76 1.82 -5.78
N GLN A 23 -4.49 2.88 -5.41
CA GLN A 23 -5.45 2.85 -4.31
C GLN A 23 -6.55 1.81 -4.56
N GLY A 24 -7.18 1.81 -5.74
CA GLY A 24 -8.23 0.83 -6.05
C GLY A 24 -7.75 -0.63 -6.02
N ILE A 25 -6.50 -0.88 -6.44
CA ILE A 25 -5.86 -2.19 -6.34
C ILE A 25 -5.68 -2.58 -4.87
N LEU A 26 -5.07 -1.70 -4.07
CA LEU A 26 -4.85 -1.96 -2.64
C LEU A 26 -6.17 -2.16 -1.89
N GLN A 27 -7.20 -1.39 -2.22
CA GLN A 27 -8.55 -1.57 -1.68
C GLN A 27 -9.06 -2.98 -1.98
N ARG A 28 -8.98 -3.44 -3.22
CA ARG A 28 -9.45 -4.79 -3.55
C ARG A 28 -8.71 -5.88 -2.76
N PHE A 29 -7.40 -5.75 -2.59
CA PHE A 29 -6.61 -6.71 -1.82
C PHE A 29 -6.87 -6.63 -0.31
N ALA A 30 -7.10 -5.43 0.21
CA ALA A 30 -7.44 -5.22 1.60
C ALA A 30 -8.81 -5.83 1.96
N ASP A 31 -9.80 -5.81 1.05
CA ASP A 31 -11.07 -6.57 1.26
C ASP A 31 -10.83 -8.08 1.38
N GLU A 32 -9.75 -8.57 0.79
CA GLU A 32 -9.35 -9.97 0.83
C GLU A 32 -8.39 -10.29 1.99
N GLY A 33 -8.19 -9.35 2.93
CA GLY A 33 -7.39 -9.53 4.15
C GLY A 33 -5.88 -9.37 3.96
N ALA A 34 -5.43 -8.85 2.82
CA ALA A 34 -4.01 -8.63 2.57
C ALA A 34 -3.47 -7.45 3.38
N ASN A 35 -2.21 -7.55 3.83
CA ASN A 35 -1.44 -6.39 4.26
C ASN A 35 -1.06 -5.57 3.02
N CYS A 36 -1.20 -4.26 3.10
CA CYS A 36 -0.96 -3.35 2.00
C CYS A 36 0.29 -2.51 2.25
N VAL A 37 1.06 -2.25 1.21
CA VAL A 37 2.15 -1.28 1.25
C VAL A 37 1.89 -0.23 0.17
N VAL A 38 1.69 1.00 0.62
CA VAL A 38 1.57 2.18 -0.22
C VAL A 38 2.98 2.68 -0.50
N SER A 39 3.40 2.64 -1.76
CA SER A 39 4.71 3.14 -2.14
C SER A 39 4.60 4.19 -3.25
N ASP A 40 5.23 5.34 -3.03
CA ASP A 40 5.28 6.45 -3.99
C ASP A 40 6.58 7.25 -3.82
N LEU A 41 6.83 8.21 -4.72
CA LEU A 41 8.05 9.04 -4.71
C LEU A 41 8.23 9.80 -3.38
N SER A 42 7.12 10.18 -2.75
CA SER A 42 7.10 10.84 -1.46
C SER A 42 5.89 10.38 -0.66
N ILE A 43 5.98 10.35 0.66
CA ILE A 43 4.81 10.16 1.53
C ILE A 43 4.37 11.54 2.01
N GLY A 44 3.20 11.97 1.58
CA GLY A 44 2.52 13.20 1.95
C GLY A 44 1.10 12.93 2.45
N ALA A 45 0.24 13.94 2.33
CA ALA A 45 -1.13 13.87 2.82
C ALA A 45 -2.02 12.91 2.01
N GLU A 46 -1.77 12.77 0.70
CA GLU A 46 -2.54 11.87 -0.17
C GLU A 46 -2.25 10.40 0.18
N GLU A 47 -0.97 10.06 0.31
CA GLU A 47 -0.50 8.72 0.64
C GLU A 47 -1.00 8.27 2.02
N GLU A 48 -0.97 9.18 3.00
CA GLU A 48 -1.45 8.89 4.34
C GLU A 48 -2.98 8.75 4.35
N GLY A 49 -3.72 9.53 3.56
CA GLY A 49 -5.16 9.37 3.39
C GLY A 49 -5.54 8.02 2.79
N VAL A 50 -4.80 7.56 1.76
CA VAL A 50 -4.96 6.20 1.20
C VAL A 50 -4.64 5.15 2.26
N ALA A 51 -3.60 5.36 3.07
CA ALA A 51 -3.22 4.42 4.11
C ALA A 51 -4.26 4.33 5.24
N GLU A 52 -4.83 5.46 5.66
CA GLU A 52 -5.92 5.52 6.64
C GLU A 52 -7.15 4.76 6.16
N GLU A 53 -7.60 4.99 4.92
CA GLU A 53 -8.75 4.27 4.36
C GLU A 53 -8.53 2.74 4.34
N LEU A 54 -7.32 2.30 3.98
CA LEU A 54 -6.96 0.90 4.00
C LEU A 54 -6.91 0.33 5.44
N ARG A 55 -6.47 1.11 6.43
CA ARG A 55 -6.49 0.72 7.85
C ARG A 55 -7.91 0.62 8.39
N GLU A 56 -8.82 1.52 8.00
CA GLU A 56 -10.24 1.47 8.37
C GLU A 56 -10.91 0.18 7.87
N ARG A 57 -10.40 -0.41 6.79
CA ARG A 57 -10.86 -1.68 6.23
C ARG A 57 -10.33 -2.91 6.97
N GLY A 58 -9.55 -2.69 8.04
CA GLY A 58 -9.14 -3.73 8.99
C GLY A 58 -7.85 -4.45 8.60
N VAL A 59 -7.07 -3.93 7.66
CA VAL A 59 -5.78 -4.51 7.26
C VAL A 59 -4.59 -3.69 7.75
N ARG A 60 -3.41 -4.32 7.76
CA ARG A 60 -2.16 -3.63 8.08
C ARG A 60 -1.66 -2.88 6.86
N VAL A 61 -1.25 -1.62 7.07
CA VAL A 61 -0.79 -0.74 5.99
C VAL A 61 0.50 -0.05 6.37
N ALA A 62 1.49 -0.11 5.48
CA ALA A 62 2.73 0.66 5.58
C ALA A 62 2.84 1.65 4.42
N THR A 63 3.32 2.86 4.70
CA THR A 63 3.65 3.89 3.71
C THR A 63 5.17 3.96 3.57
N ILE A 64 5.68 3.78 2.34
CA ILE A 64 7.12 3.76 2.05
C ILE A 64 7.41 4.70 0.89
N ALA A 65 8.17 5.77 1.16
CA ALA A 65 8.72 6.60 0.09
C ALA A 65 9.78 5.78 -0.66
N CYS A 66 9.55 5.52 -1.94
CA CYS A 66 10.50 4.81 -2.80
C CYS A 66 10.52 5.49 -4.15
N ASP A 67 11.70 6.00 -4.54
CA ASP A 67 11.94 6.39 -5.91
C ASP A 67 12.35 5.15 -6.70
N VAL A 68 11.50 4.74 -7.66
CA VAL A 68 11.77 3.59 -8.52
C VAL A 68 12.73 3.91 -9.68
N SER A 69 13.02 5.20 -9.90
CA SER A 69 14.00 5.64 -10.90
C SER A 69 15.44 5.61 -10.38
N GLU A 70 15.62 5.72 -9.07
CA GLU A 70 16.89 5.50 -8.39
C GLU A 70 16.93 4.07 -7.87
N CYS A 71 17.80 3.23 -8.44
CA CYS A 71 17.96 1.85 -7.98
C CYS A 71 18.78 1.82 -6.68
N GLU A 72 18.21 2.33 -5.59
CA GLU A 72 18.68 2.02 -4.24
C GLU A 72 17.81 0.90 -3.66
N THR A 73 18.48 -0.20 -3.30
CA THR A 73 17.83 -1.38 -2.71
C THR A 73 17.52 -1.08 -1.26
N ASP A 74 16.38 -0.44 -0.98
CA ASP A 74 15.99 -0.27 0.42
C ASP A 74 15.50 -1.61 0.98
N SER A 75 16.14 -2.04 2.07
CA SER A 75 16.04 -3.39 2.65
C SER A 75 14.98 -3.46 3.75
N GLY A 76 13.94 -2.63 3.64
CA GLY A 76 12.94 -2.35 4.66
C GLY A 76 11.93 -3.47 4.95
N LEU A 77 11.89 -4.55 4.16
CA LEU A 77 11.16 -5.77 4.55
C LEU A 77 12.06 -6.70 5.36
N LYS A 78 12.14 -6.47 6.68
CA LYS A 78 12.55 -7.48 7.67
C LYS A 78 11.38 -7.83 8.57
#